data_AF-A0A3P6SAB1-F1
#
_entry.id   AF-A0A3P6SAB1-F1
#
_cell.length_a   1.000
_cell.length_b   1.000
_cell.length_c   1.000
_cell.angle_alpha   90.00
_cell.angle_beta   90.00
_cell.angle_gamma   90.00
#
_symmetry.space_group_name_H-M   'P 1'
#
loop_
_entity.id
_entity.type
_entity.pdbx_description
1 polymer ?
#
loop_
_entity_poly.entity_id
_entity_poly.type
_entity_poly.pdbx_seq_one_letter_code
_entity_poly.pdbx_strand_id
1 'polypeptide(L)'
;MIASDFMDFGQELHPSGKNISTYLDLFPSLKEVKIICPRLFSEQTVHEVLTDYRPLRRLCIISHENSKIDYTPFPKHGTLELLFLELNGLSVDDGCNRLLNETLSNLFSPKYILRKIEHGKYPSIKHLNAFFEIRPELQWLVVVFNEYGKVMLCHADKHSRTGVEIIKDPTFHLGNLIHTYPELYDIFWNEFQKLSKCSLY
;
A
#
# COMPACT_ATOMS: atom_id res chain seq x y z
N MET A 1 0.72 10.84 -27.22
CA MET A 1 1.28 9.74 -28.04
C MET A 1 2.75 9.61 -27.70
N ILE A 2 3.08 8.68 -26.80
CA ILE A 2 4.35 7.95 -26.79
C ILE A 2 3.96 6.53 -26.37
N ALA A 3 4.07 5.60 -27.30
CA ALA A 3 4.20 4.19 -27.01
C ALA A 3 5.67 3.93 -26.67
N SER A 4 5.95 3.18 -25.63
CA SER A 4 7.26 2.55 -25.45
C SER A 4 7.03 1.09 -25.11
N ASP A 5 7.45 0.23 -26.04
CA ASP A 5 7.46 -1.21 -25.93
C ASP A 5 8.27 -1.67 -24.72
N PHE A 6 7.56 -2.07 -23.67
CA PHE A 6 8.01 -3.11 -22.76
C PHE A 6 6.82 -4.03 -22.56
N MET A 7 7.01 -5.31 -22.88
CA MET A 7 5.99 -6.34 -22.72
C MET A 7 5.53 -6.42 -21.25
N ASP A 8 4.48 -5.70 -20.91
CA ASP A 8 3.70 -5.90 -19.70
C ASP A 8 2.30 -6.29 -20.18
N PHE A 9 1.88 -7.52 -19.88
CA PHE A 9 0.47 -7.90 -19.98
C PHE A 9 -0.31 -7.17 -18.87
N GLY A 10 -0.43 -5.85 -19.02
CA GLY A 10 -1.20 -4.97 -18.15
C GLY A 10 -2.15 -4.18 -19.04
N GLN A 11 -3.43 -4.54 -19.03
CA GLN A 11 -4.42 -3.78 -19.77
C GLN A 11 -4.73 -2.51 -18.97
N GLU A 12 -4.29 -1.36 -19.46
CA GLU A 12 -4.64 -0.07 -18.85
C GLU A 12 -6.11 0.23 -19.11
N LEU A 13 -6.91 0.19 -18.03
CA LEU A 13 -8.33 0.52 -18.08
C LEU A 13 -8.51 2.01 -17.79
N HIS A 14 -9.01 2.75 -18.77
CA HIS A 14 -9.51 4.11 -18.56
C HIS A 14 -11.00 4.04 -18.22
N PRO A 15 -11.42 4.40 -17.00
CA PRO A 15 -12.82 4.31 -16.61
C PRO A 15 -13.65 5.32 -17.39
N SER A 16 -14.31 4.88 -18.46
CA SER A 16 -15.27 5.67 -19.22
C SER A 16 -16.62 5.72 -18.50
N GLY A 17 -16.70 6.30 -17.29
CA GLY A 17 -17.95 6.51 -16.55
C GLY A 17 -18.83 5.27 -16.26
N LYS A 18 -18.37 4.06 -16.59
CA LYS A 18 -19.00 2.78 -16.23
C LYS A 18 -18.32 2.26 -14.97
N ASN A 19 -19.12 1.63 -14.11
CA ASN A 19 -18.68 1.04 -12.84
C ASN A 19 -17.46 0.12 -13.08
N ILE A 20 -16.37 0.34 -12.33
CA ILE A 20 -15.11 -0.39 -12.50
C ILE A 20 -15.30 -1.90 -12.32
N SER A 21 -16.27 -2.31 -11.51
CA SER A 21 -16.66 -3.70 -11.30
C SER A 21 -17.03 -4.41 -12.61
N THR A 22 -17.75 -3.74 -13.50
CA THR A 22 -18.15 -4.31 -14.80
C THR A 22 -16.93 -4.65 -15.67
N TYR A 23 -15.85 -3.90 -15.55
CA TYR A 23 -14.61 -4.20 -16.27
C TYR A 23 -13.83 -5.33 -15.60
N LEU A 24 -13.75 -5.34 -14.27
CA LEU A 24 -13.04 -6.38 -13.53
C LEU A 24 -13.71 -7.75 -13.71
N ASP A 25 -15.03 -7.80 -13.86
CA ASP A 25 -15.80 -9.02 -14.13
C ASP A 25 -15.41 -9.68 -15.47
N LEU A 26 -14.86 -8.92 -16.43
CA LEU A 26 -14.36 -9.46 -17.69
C LEU A 26 -13.05 -10.25 -17.53
N PHE A 27 -12.35 -10.05 -16.40
CA PHE A 27 -11.05 -10.66 -16.12
C PHE A 27 -11.07 -11.43 -14.80
N PRO A 28 -11.86 -12.50 -14.65
CA PRO A 28 -12.03 -13.21 -13.38
C PRO A 28 -10.74 -13.87 -12.84
N SER A 29 -9.71 -13.99 -13.68
CA SER A 29 -8.38 -14.48 -13.31
C SER A 29 -7.43 -13.37 -12.83
N LEU A 30 -7.81 -12.10 -12.92
CA LEU A 30 -6.99 -10.97 -12.50
C LEU A 30 -6.79 -11.05 -10.98
N LYS A 31 -5.53 -11.02 -10.53
CA LYS A 31 -5.18 -11.09 -9.09
C LYS A 31 -4.58 -9.80 -8.58
N GLU A 32 -4.29 -8.87 -9.46
CA GLU A 32 -3.54 -7.66 -9.18
C GLU A 32 -4.23 -6.48 -9.86
N VAL A 33 -4.47 -5.43 -9.09
CA VAL A 33 -5.06 -4.18 -9.59
C VAL A 33 -4.16 -3.04 -9.16
N LYS A 34 -3.84 -2.17 -10.11
CA LYS A 34 -3.14 -0.91 -9.89
C LYS A 34 -4.08 0.26 -10.16
N ILE A 35 -4.22 1.15 -9.19
CA ILE A 35 -5.06 2.34 -9.27
C ILE A 35 -4.14 3.56 -9.16
N ILE A 36 -4.17 4.43 -10.16
CA ILE A 36 -3.49 5.71 -10.15
C ILE A 36 -4.57 6.77 -10.19
N CYS A 37 -4.63 7.61 -9.17
CA CYS A 37 -5.65 8.65 -9.08
C CYS A 37 -5.06 9.96 -8.57
N PRO A 38 -5.64 11.11 -8.93
CA PRO A 38 -5.25 12.38 -8.31
C PRO A 38 -5.64 12.40 -6.82
N ARG A 39 -6.80 11.82 -6.46
CA ARG A 39 -7.32 11.82 -5.09
C ARG A 39 -7.92 10.47 -4.72
N LEU A 40 -7.32 9.82 -3.73
CA LEU A 40 -7.64 8.45 -3.32
C LEU A 40 -9.12 8.20 -2.98
N PHE A 41 -9.79 9.18 -2.35
CA PHE A 41 -11.10 8.94 -1.72
C PHE A 41 -12.25 9.67 -2.41
N SER A 42 -11.99 10.54 -3.39
CA SER A 42 -13.08 11.33 -4.01
C SER A 42 -13.99 10.50 -4.92
N GLU A 43 -13.52 9.36 -5.41
CA GLU A 43 -14.21 8.57 -6.43
C GLU A 43 -14.67 7.19 -5.95
N GLN A 44 -14.45 6.85 -4.67
CA GLN A 44 -14.78 5.53 -4.07
C GLN A 44 -14.26 4.31 -4.84
N THR A 45 -13.39 4.49 -5.83
CA THR A 45 -12.91 3.43 -6.73
C THR A 45 -12.24 2.28 -5.98
N VAL A 46 -11.48 2.60 -4.93
CA VAL A 46 -10.87 1.59 -4.07
C VAL A 46 -11.93 0.79 -3.31
N HIS A 47 -12.98 1.44 -2.83
CA HIS A 47 -14.09 0.78 -2.15
C HIS A 47 -14.86 -0.14 -3.09
N GLU A 48 -15.12 0.30 -4.32
CA GLU A 48 -15.77 -0.53 -5.35
C GLU A 48 -14.93 -1.77 -5.68
N VAL A 49 -13.63 -1.58 -5.98
CA VAL A 49 -12.70 -2.69 -6.27
C VAL A 49 -12.66 -3.71 -5.13
N LEU A 50 -12.52 -3.23 -3.88
CA LEU A 50 -12.45 -4.11 -2.72
C LEU A 50 -13.79 -4.76 -2.37
N THR A 51 -14.93 -4.17 -2.73
CA THR A 51 -16.25 -4.73 -2.46
C THR A 51 -16.64 -5.79 -3.49
N ASP A 52 -16.45 -5.45 -4.76
CA ASP A 52 -17.02 -6.20 -5.87
C ASP A 52 -16.06 -7.29 -6.39
N TYR A 53 -14.75 -7.04 -6.35
CA TYR A 53 -13.77 -7.93 -6.99
C TYR A 53 -13.07 -8.89 -6.01
N ARG A 54 -13.79 -9.93 -5.58
CA ARG A 54 -13.35 -10.92 -4.57
C ARG A 54 -12.04 -11.69 -4.82
N PRO A 55 -11.59 -11.99 -6.06
CA PRO A 55 -10.36 -12.78 -6.24
C PRO A 55 -9.07 -11.97 -6.09
N LEU A 56 -9.16 -10.65 -5.84
CA LEU A 56 -8.00 -9.77 -5.70
C LEU A 56 -7.03 -10.24 -4.63
N ARG A 57 -5.75 -10.37 -5.00
CA ARG A 57 -4.64 -10.72 -4.10
C ARG A 57 -3.72 -9.54 -3.84
N ARG A 58 -3.59 -8.63 -4.79
CA ARG A 58 -2.64 -7.50 -4.72
C ARG A 58 -3.31 -6.22 -5.17
N LEU A 59 -3.19 -5.17 -4.36
CA LEU A 59 -3.72 -3.85 -4.67
C LEU A 59 -2.62 -2.82 -4.54
N CYS A 60 -2.32 -2.13 -5.64
CA CYS A 60 -1.39 -1.01 -5.69
C CYS A 60 -2.18 0.27 -5.92
N ILE A 61 -1.97 1.26 -5.06
CA ILE A 61 -2.66 2.54 -5.10
C ILE A 61 -1.61 3.65 -5.08
N ILE A 62 -1.68 4.54 -6.07
CA ILE A 62 -0.83 5.72 -6.18
C ILE A 62 -1.75 6.95 -6.25
N SER A 63 -1.61 7.85 -5.28
CA SER A 63 -2.40 9.08 -5.18
C SER A 63 -1.48 10.31 -5.10
N HIS A 64 -1.76 11.34 -5.89
CA HIS A 64 -0.85 12.49 -6.08
C HIS A 64 -1.24 13.79 -5.37
N GLU A 65 -2.53 14.03 -5.06
CA GLU A 65 -3.04 15.27 -4.47
C GLU A 65 -3.73 15.04 -3.11
N ASN A 66 -3.00 14.53 -2.12
CA ASN A 66 -3.57 14.10 -0.84
C ASN A 66 -3.62 15.18 0.27
N SER A 67 -3.71 16.46 -0.09
CA SER A 67 -3.72 17.57 0.89
C SER A 67 -4.91 17.54 1.86
N LYS A 68 -6.01 16.87 1.47
CA LYS A 68 -7.18 16.57 2.30
C LYS A 68 -7.59 15.11 2.12
N ILE A 69 -6.93 14.20 2.83
CA ILE A 69 -7.35 12.80 2.89
C ILE A 69 -8.64 12.67 3.70
N ASP A 70 -9.62 11.99 3.11
CA ASP A 70 -10.71 11.36 3.83
C ASP A 70 -10.22 10.01 4.36
N TYR A 71 -10.30 9.78 5.67
CA TYR A 71 -9.81 8.56 6.30
C TYR A 71 -10.87 7.44 6.33
N THR A 72 -11.91 7.54 5.49
CA THR A 72 -12.96 6.53 5.38
C THR A 72 -12.38 5.11 5.33
N PRO A 73 -12.84 4.20 6.20
CA PRO A 73 -12.38 2.82 6.23
C PRO A 73 -12.54 2.13 4.88
N PHE A 74 -11.51 1.42 4.43
CA PHE A 74 -11.64 0.47 3.33
C PHE A 74 -12.56 -0.68 3.73
N PRO A 75 -13.33 -1.25 2.79
CA PRO A 75 -14.20 -2.37 3.08
C PRO A 75 -13.37 -3.63 3.30
N LYS A 76 -13.98 -4.62 3.97
CA LYS A 76 -13.33 -5.91 4.24
C LYS A 76 -13.06 -6.66 2.93
N HIS A 77 -11.85 -7.18 2.78
CA HIS A 77 -11.46 -8.04 1.66
C HIS A 77 -10.79 -9.30 2.21
N GLY A 78 -11.26 -10.50 1.85
CA GLY A 78 -10.82 -11.75 2.49
C GLY A 78 -9.55 -12.38 1.91
N THR A 79 -9.19 -11.99 0.70
CA THR A 79 -8.16 -12.63 -0.15
C THR A 79 -6.96 -11.71 -0.43
N LEU A 80 -7.03 -10.45 -0.01
CA LEU A 80 -6.00 -9.46 -0.27
C LEU A 80 -4.75 -9.83 0.55
N GLU A 81 -3.65 -10.12 -0.12
CA GLU A 81 -2.39 -10.52 0.49
C GLU A 81 -1.41 -9.35 0.57
N LEU A 82 -1.42 -8.49 -0.46
CA LEU A 82 -0.51 -7.35 -0.56
C LEU A 82 -1.28 -6.05 -0.80
N LEU A 83 -0.95 -5.04 0.00
CA LEU A 83 -1.44 -3.68 -0.19
C LEU A 83 -0.25 -2.71 -0.32
N PHE A 84 -0.16 -2.04 -1.46
CA PHE A 84 0.77 -0.94 -1.69
C PHE A 84 0.00 0.39 -1.75
N LEU A 85 0.46 1.38 -0.98
CA LEU A 85 -0.15 2.70 -0.86
C LEU A 85 0.93 3.78 -0.99
N GLU A 86 0.98 4.48 -2.12
CA GLU A 86 1.77 5.70 -2.28
C GLU A 86 0.87 6.93 -2.24
N LEU A 87 1.06 7.74 -1.20
CA LEU A 87 0.26 8.93 -0.93
C LEU A 87 1.18 10.16 -0.96
N ASN A 88 1.36 10.71 -2.15
CA ASN A 88 2.10 11.95 -2.36
C ASN A 88 1.22 13.16 -2.00
N GLY A 89 1.80 14.25 -1.51
CA GLY A 89 1.05 15.41 -1.02
C GLY A 89 0.48 15.25 0.40
N LEU A 90 0.75 14.12 1.07
CA LEU A 90 0.31 13.89 2.45
C LEU A 90 1.36 14.42 3.43
N SER A 91 1.11 15.62 3.96
CA SER A 91 1.88 16.24 5.04
C SER A 91 1.06 16.33 6.31
N VAL A 92 1.08 15.30 7.16
CA VAL A 92 0.35 15.38 8.44
C VAL A 92 1.08 14.66 9.57
N ASP A 93 1.30 15.37 10.67
CA ASP A 93 1.89 14.85 11.91
C ASP A 93 1.15 13.60 12.47
N ASP A 94 -0.17 13.50 12.26
CA ASP A 94 -1.02 12.39 12.74
C ASP A 94 -1.52 11.44 11.63
N GLY A 95 -1.23 11.74 10.35
CA GLY A 95 -1.79 11.01 9.20
C GLY A 95 -1.38 9.53 9.16
N CYS A 96 -0.18 9.20 9.65
CA CYS A 96 0.29 7.82 9.74
C CYS A 96 -0.63 6.96 10.61
N ASN A 97 -0.94 7.44 11.82
CA ASN A 97 -1.77 6.72 12.79
C ASN A 97 -3.21 6.63 12.32
N ARG A 98 -3.77 7.71 11.78
CA ARG A 98 -5.14 7.73 11.26
C ARG A 98 -5.32 6.78 10.08
N LEU A 99 -4.37 6.73 9.14
CA LEU A 99 -4.42 5.73 8.06
C LEU A 99 -4.40 4.29 8.57
N LEU A 100 -3.59 3.98 9.60
CA LEU A 100 -3.57 2.64 10.19
C LEU A 100 -4.89 2.31 10.92
N ASN A 101 -5.36 3.23 11.75
CA ASN A 101 -6.46 2.95 12.68
C ASN A 101 -7.85 3.24 12.12
N GLU A 102 -7.97 4.06 11.08
CA GLU A 102 -9.23 4.41 10.44
C GLU A 102 -9.32 3.74 9.06
N THR A 103 -8.52 4.19 8.09
CA THR A 103 -8.59 3.71 6.70
C THR A 103 -8.37 2.19 6.60
N LEU A 104 -7.36 1.66 7.28
CA LEU A 104 -7.03 0.23 7.21
C LEU A 104 -7.73 -0.62 8.28
N SER A 105 -8.61 -0.03 9.09
CA SER A 105 -9.24 -0.67 10.26
C SER A 105 -9.89 -2.02 9.96
N ASN A 106 -10.50 -2.18 8.78
CA ASN A 106 -11.25 -3.38 8.38
C ASN A 106 -10.45 -4.35 7.51
N LEU A 107 -9.22 -4.00 7.12
CA LEU A 107 -8.37 -4.87 6.30
C LEU A 107 -7.51 -5.75 7.20
N PHE A 108 -7.98 -6.99 7.39
CA PHE A 108 -7.34 -8.00 8.25
C PHE A 108 -6.57 -9.08 7.50
N SER A 109 -6.86 -9.27 6.20
CA SER A 109 -6.25 -10.28 5.34
C SER A 109 -4.83 -9.97 4.86
N PRO A 110 -4.38 -8.70 4.68
CA PRO A 110 -3.06 -8.46 4.13
C PRO A 110 -1.96 -9.06 4.97
N LYS A 111 -1.06 -9.79 4.31
CA LYS A 111 0.21 -10.26 4.87
C LYS A 111 1.29 -9.18 4.78
N TYR A 112 1.19 -8.34 3.75
CA TYR A 112 2.20 -7.36 3.40
C TYR A 112 1.55 -6.01 3.13
N ILE A 113 1.96 -4.99 3.86
CA ILE A 113 1.52 -3.61 3.66
C ILE A 113 2.76 -2.75 3.46
N LEU A 114 2.87 -2.11 2.30
CA LEU A 114 3.86 -1.07 2.04
C LEU A 114 3.17 0.27 1.86
N ARG A 115 3.62 1.25 2.61
CA ARG A 115 3.12 2.62 2.57
C ARG A 115 4.26 3.57 2.28
N LYS A 116 4.05 4.45 1.32
CA LYS A 116 4.96 5.55 1.00
C LYS A 116 4.20 6.85 1.16
N ILE A 117 4.72 7.74 1.99
CA ILE A 117 4.12 9.04 2.30
C ILE A 117 5.18 10.12 2.19
N GLU A 118 4.76 11.35 1.93
CA GLU A 118 5.69 12.46 1.75
C GLU A 118 6.30 12.89 3.08
N HIS A 119 5.46 13.22 4.07
CA HIS A 119 5.89 13.66 5.42
C HIS A 119 5.10 12.96 6.53
N GLY A 120 5.74 12.76 7.68
CA GLY A 120 5.06 12.28 8.89
C GLY A 120 6.02 11.88 10.02
N LYS A 121 5.44 11.61 11.19
CA LYS A 121 6.14 11.03 12.35
C LYS A 121 5.97 9.53 12.36
N TYR A 122 6.93 8.82 12.95
CA TYR A 122 6.76 7.39 13.24
C TYR A 122 5.54 7.17 14.13
N PRO A 123 4.66 6.22 13.81
CA PRO A 123 3.67 5.72 14.74
C PRO A 123 4.28 5.33 16.09
N SER A 124 3.49 5.48 17.16
CA SER A 124 3.93 5.03 18.48
C SER A 124 3.99 3.50 18.53
N ILE A 125 4.91 2.96 19.32
CA ILE A 125 5.03 1.50 19.53
C ILE A 125 3.70 0.91 20.02
N LYS A 126 2.99 1.63 20.91
CA LYS A 126 1.67 1.22 21.40
C LYS A 126 0.65 1.07 20.26
N HIS A 127 0.60 2.03 19.32
CA HIS A 127 -0.31 1.96 18.18
C HIS A 127 0.07 0.83 17.23
N LEU A 128 1.36 0.61 16.99
CA LEU A 128 1.83 -0.48 16.14
C LEU A 128 1.47 -1.84 16.74
N ASN A 129 1.73 -2.06 18.03
CA ASN A 129 1.35 -3.29 18.70
C ASN A 129 -0.16 -3.57 18.59
N ALA A 130 -1.00 -2.57 18.87
CA ALA A 130 -2.45 -2.71 18.73
C ALA A 130 -2.89 -2.98 17.27
N PHE A 131 -2.21 -2.39 16.30
CA PHE A 131 -2.48 -2.61 14.88
C PHE A 131 -2.19 -4.05 14.45
N PHE A 132 -1.09 -4.64 14.93
CA PHE A 132 -0.72 -6.03 14.66
C PHE A 132 -1.53 -7.05 15.46
N GLU A 133 -1.92 -6.73 16.70
CA GLU A 133 -2.70 -7.63 17.57
C GLU A 133 -4.00 -8.09 16.92
N ILE A 134 -4.68 -7.18 16.21
CA ILE A 134 -5.94 -7.48 15.51
C ILE A 134 -5.72 -8.01 14.08
N ARG A 135 -4.48 -8.17 13.62
CA ARG A 135 -4.09 -8.62 12.27
C ARG A 135 -3.08 -9.77 12.34
N PRO A 136 -3.52 -10.97 12.73
CA PRO A 136 -2.63 -12.11 12.94
C PRO A 136 -1.95 -12.62 11.67
N GLU A 137 -2.45 -12.25 10.48
CA GLU A 137 -1.85 -12.63 9.20
C GLU A 137 -0.80 -11.62 8.70
N LEU A 138 -0.75 -10.42 9.28
CA LEU A 138 0.18 -9.36 8.87
C LEU A 138 1.60 -9.72 9.31
N GLN A 139 2.48 -9.94 8.33
CA GLN A 139 3.89 -10.24 8.54
C GLN A 139 4.74 -8.99 8.45
N TRP A 140 4.48 -8.14 7.45
CA TRP A 140 5.26 -6.93 7.21
C TRP A 140 4.38 -5.70 7.06
N LEU A 141 4.71 -4.67 7.85
CA LEU A 141 4.30 -3.29 7.61
C LEU A 141 5.55 -2.45 7.36
N VAL A 142 5.70 -1.93 6.15
CA VAL A 142 6.79 -1.05 5.74
C VAL A 142 6.22 0.35 5.52
N VAL A 143 6.82 1.35 6.14
CA VAL A 143 6.45 2.77 5.97
C VAL A 143 7.66 3.57 5.55
N VAL A 144 7.60 4.16 4.36
CA VAL A 144 8.64 5.01 3.78
C VAL A 144 8.17 6.47 3.83
N PHE A 145 9.04 7.35 4.34
CA PHE A 145 8.83 8.79 4.41
C PHE A 145 9.81 9.46 3.44
N ASN A 146 9.29 9.94 2.30
CA ASN A 146 10.09 10.35 1.15
C ASN A 146 10.98 11.56 1.42
N GLU A 147 10.43 12.65 1.97
CA GLU A 147 11.16 13.92 2.06
C GLU A 147 12.44 13.78 2.89
N TYR A 148 12.37 12.98 3.95
CA TYR A 148 13.48 12.80 4.88
C TYR A 148 14.34 11.58 4.57
N GLY A 149 13.97 10.79 3.56
CA GLY A 149 14.57 9.48 3.32
C GLY A 149 14.58 8.65 4.61
N LYS A 150 13.41 8.44 5.24
CA LYS A 150 13.29 7.63 6.45
C LYS A 150 12.44 6.40 6.18
N VAL A 151 12.71 5.31 6.89
CA VAL A 151 11.87 4.11 6.83
C VAL A 151 11.57 3.58 8.22
N MET A 152 10.42 2.95 8.33
CA MET A 152 10.04 2.11 9.45
C MET A 152 9.67 0.74 8.92
N LEU A 153 10.26 -0.28 9.50
CA LEU A 153 9.92 -1.66 9.28
C LEU A 153 9.27 -2.20 10.54
N CYS A 154 8.13 -2.85 10.38
CA CYS A 154 7.50 -3.62 11.43
C CYS A 154 7.31 -5.04 10.93
N HIS A 155 7.86 -5.99 11.66
CA HIS A 155 7.81 -7.40 11.35
C HIS A 155 7.11 -8.16 12.48
N ALA A 156 6.19 -9.04 12.12
CA ALA A 156 5.63 -10.02 13.03
C ALA A 156 5.86 -11.41 12.45
N ASP A 157 6.67 -12.20 13.15
CA ASP A 157 6.87 -13.60 12.81
C ASP A 157 5.58 -14.36 13.14
N LYS A 158 5.01 -15.04 12.13
CA LYS A 158 3.82 -15.88 12.26
C LYS A 158 4.01 -17.03 13.27
N HIS A 159 5.26 -17.35 13.63
CA HIS A 159 5.60 -18.47 14.52
C HIS A 159 6.10 -18.03 15.89
N SER A 160 6.46 -16.76 16.06
CA SER A 160 6.92 -16.22 17.34
C SER A 160 5.77 -15.52 18.06
N ARG A 161 5.50 -15.92 19.31
CA ARG A 161 4.64 -15.17 20.24
C ARG A 161 5.35 -13.94 20.83
N THR A 162 6.59 -13.70 20.43
CA THR A 162 7.33 -12.49 20.77
C THR A 162 6.80 -11.35 19.92
N GLY A 163 6.59 -10.18 20.56
CA GLY A 163 5.88 -9.05 19.96
C GLY A 163 6.49 -8.52 18.67
N VAL A 164 5.80 -7.53 18.07
CA VAL A 164 6.22 -6.89 16.81
C VAL A 164 7.65 -6.36 16.92
N GLU A 165 8.52 -6.81 16.02
CA GLU A 165 9.85 -6.23 15.84
C GLU A 165 9.71 -4.91 15.07
N ILE A 166 10.14 -3.80 15.67
CA ILE A 166 10.01 -2.47 15.10
C ILE A 166 11.40 -1.88 14.90
N ILE A 167 11.76 -1.68 13.64
CA ILE A 167 13.04 -1.11 13.23
C ILE A 167 12.77 0.25 12.59
N LYS A 168 13.47 1.26 13.09
CA LYS A 168 13.41 2.62 12.56
C LYS A 168 14.78 2.93 12.00
N ASP A 169 14.86 3.10 10.68
CA ASP A 169 16.08 3.56 10.04
C ASP A 169 15.86 5.02 9.61
N PRO A 170 16.58 5.98 10.23
CA PRO A 170 16.48 7.39 9.89
C PRO A 170 17.10 7.72 8.52
N THR A 171 17.74 6.75 7.87
CA THR A 171 18.37 6.87 6.55
C THR A 171 17.92 5.73 5.64
N PHE A 172 17.08 6.04 4.67
CA PHE A 172 16.52 5.10 3.71
C PHE A 172 17.55 4.74 2.66
N HIS A 173 18.53 3.94 3.06
CA HIS A 173 19.43 3.28 2.13
C HIS A 173 18.82 1.94 1.76
N LEU A 174 17.98 1.96 0.72
CA LEU A 174 17.27 0.80 0.16
C LEU A 174 18.19 -0.43 0.00
N GLY A 175 19.47 -0.23 -0.36
CA GLY A 175 20.47 -1.29 -0.43
C GLY A 175 20.67 -2.05 0.89
N ASN A 176 20.70 -1.35 2.03
CA ASN A 176 20.90 -1.98 3.34
C ASN A 176 19.68 -2.83 3.75
N LEU A 177 18.48 -2.38 3.38
CA LEU A 177 17.24 -3.11 3.65
C LEU A 177 17.19 -4.42 2.87
N ILE A 178 17.61 -4.42 1.61
CA ILE A 178 17.62 -5.62 0.75
C ILE A 178 18.62 -6.66 1.26
N HIS A 179 19.75 -6.22 1.81
CA HIS A 179 20.71 -7.14 2.41
C HIS A 179 20.22 -7.76 3.71
N THR A 180 19.43 -7.01 4.48
CA THR A 180 18.95 -7.45 5.80
C THR A 180 17.65 -8.26 5.68
N TYR A 181 16.78 -7.90 4.73
CA TYR A 181 15.45 -8.48 4.50
C TYR A 181 15.24 -8.75 3.01
N PRO A 182 15.93 -9.76 2.43
CA PRO A 182 15.84 -10.07 1.01
C PRO A 182 14.41 -10.44 0.58
N GLU A 183 13.57 -10.98 1.45
CA GLU A 183 12.16 -11.25 1.18
C GLU A 183 11.35 -9.98 0.87
N LEU A 184 11.71 -8.83 1.46
CA LEU A 184 11.07 -7.55 1.14
C LEU A 184 11.36 -7.12 -0.29
N TYR A 185 12.47 -7.57 -0.86
CA TYR A 185 12.75 -7.40 -2.28
C TYR A 185 11.72 -8.17 -3.10
N ASP A 186 11.57 -9.47 -2.90
CA ASP A 186 10.63 -10.26 -3.71
C ASP A 186 9.16 -9.81 -3.56
N ILE A 187 8.81 -9.28 -2.38
CA ILE A 187 7.45 -8.81 -2.06
C ILE A 187 7.18 -7.42 -2.64
N PHE A 188 8.11 -6.46 -2.53
CA PHE A 188 7.84 -5.05 -2.82
C PHE A 188 8.72 -4.43 -3.92
N TRP A 189 9.75 -5.12 -4.40
CA TRP A 189 10.76 -4.53 -5.28
C TRP A 189 10.23 -4.11 -6.64
N ASN A 190 9.36 -4.94 -7.25
CA ASN A 190 8.72 -4.58 -8.51
C ASN A 190 7.92 -3.28 -8.39
N GLU A 191 7.31 -3.03 -7.23
CA GLU A 191 6.62 -1.78 -6.96
C GLU A 191 7.63 -0.63 -6.80
N PHE A 192 8.67 -0.79 -5.97
CA PHE A 192 9.71 0.23 -5.80
C PHE A 192 10.41 0.63 -7.10
N GLN A 193 10.73 -0.33 -7.99
CA GLN A 193 11.38 -0.05 -9.27
C GLN A 193 10.45 0.58 -10.31
N LYS A 194 9.16 0.21 -10.34
CA LYS A 194 8.20 0.85 -11.24
C LYS A 194 7.98 2.32 -10.88
N LEU A 195 8.16 2.69 -9.61
CA LEU A 195 7.95 4.04 -9.10
C LEU A 195 9.15 4.98 -9.30
N SER A 196 10.38 4.46 -9.28
CA SER A 196 11.56 5.27 -9.63
C SER A 196 11.58 5.69 -11.10
N LYS A 197 10.85 4.98 -11.97
CA LYS A 197 10.60 5.40 -13.35
C LYS A 197 9.45 6.39 -13.49
N CYS A 198 8.45 6.37 -12.59
CA CYS A 198 7.36 7.34 -12.57
C CYS A 198 7.73 8.69 -11.94
N SER A 199 8.89 8.81 -11.28
CA SER A 199 9.38 10.09 -10.72
C SER A 199 10.18 10.95 -11.72
N LEU A 200 10.12 10.62 -13.02
CA LEU A 200 10.86 11.32 -14.08
C LEU A 200 9.96 11.94 -15.18
N TYR A 201 8.64 11.98 -14.99
CA TYR A 201 7.71 12.68 -15.89
C TYR A 201 6.64 13.44 -15.10
#